data_AF-Q2W0S2-F1
#
_entry.id   AF-Q2W0S2-F1
#
_cell.length_a   1.000
_cell.length_b   1.000
_cell.length_c   1.000
_cell.angle_alpha   90.00
_cell.angle_beta   90.00
_cell.angle_gamma   90.00
#
_symmetry.space_group_name_H-M   'P 1'
#
loop_
_entity.id
_entity.type
_entity.pdbx_description
1 polymer ?
#
loop_
_entity_poly.entity_id
_entity_poly.type
_entity_poly.pdbx_seq_one_letter_code
_entity_poly.pdbx_strand_id
1 'polypeptide(L)'
;MKARQSLFLMLAALLWAAPLAARATEALEIPLGGATLLPMRGVARSVVVGNPAIADVTVDGPRTITVFGKAPGGTTLAVLDAGGGVLVQRQVVVLAGGETSVTLRYGTGKTWVPGGATAIVDCGPTACAPANTLAGESPYKAKGVGPAPR
;
A
#
# COMPACT_ATOMS: atom_id res chain seq x y z
N MET A 1 52.94 -1.31 -27.17
CA MET A 1 51.95 -0.22 -27.31
C MET A 1 50.51 -0.72 -27.53
N LYS A 2 50.27 -1.80 -28.30
CA LYS A 2 48.91 -2.37 -28.54
C LYS A 2 48.15 -2.84 -27.28
N ALA A 3 48.84 -3.40 -26.28
CA ALA A 3 48.20 -3.92 -25.06
C ALA A 3 47.56 -2.85 -24.16
N ARG A 4 48.04 -1.60 -24.22
CA ARG A 4 47.46 -0.47 -23.45
C ARG A 4 46.17 0.08 -24.09
N GLN A 5 46.05 -0.02 -25.42
CA GLN A 5 44.84 0.37 -26.15
C GLN A 5 43.70 -0.64 -25.94
N SER A 6 44.01 -1.94 -25.90
CA SER A 6 43.02 -2.99 -25.62
C SER A 6 42.40 -2.87 -24.23
N LEU A 7 43.19 -2.43 -23.24
CA LEU A 7 42.72 -2.27 -21.86
C LEU A 7 41.78 -1.05 -21.71
N PHE A 8 42.01 0.01 -22.47
CA PHE A 8 41.15 1.21 -22.48
C PHE A 8 39.78 0.95 -23.13
N LEU A 9 39.73 0.12 -24.17
CA LEU A 9 38.48 -0.25 -24.84
C LEU A 9 37.60 -1.16 -23.97
N MET A 10 38.21 -2.03 -23.14
CA MET A 10 37.44 -2.85 -22.20
C MET A 10 36.87 -2.05 -21.03
N LEU A 11 37.57 -1.02 -20.55
CA LEU A 11 37.09 -0.17 -19.45
C LEU A 11 35.94 0.74 -19.89
N ALA A 12 35.94 1.20 -21.15
CA ALA A 12 34.87 2.02 -21.71
C ALA A 12 33.55 1.22 -21.92
N ALA A 13 33.64 -0.07 -22.25
CA ALA A 13 32.46 -0.92 -22.39
C ALA A 13 31.76 -1.21 -21.05
N LEU A 14 32.50 -1.20 -19.94
CA LEU A 14 31.94 -1.45 -18.62
C LEU A 14 31.16 -0.26 -18.04
N LEU A 15 31.42 0.97 -18.51
CA LEU A 15 30.70 2.16 -18.06
C LEU A 15 29.30 2.34 -18.69
N TRP A 16 28.98 1.62 -19.77
CA TRP A 16 27.70 1.78 -20.46
C TRP A 16 26.58 0.88 -19.93
N ALA A 17 26.91 -0.11 -19.09
CA ALA A 17 25.96 -1.05 -18.50
C ALA A 17 25.47 -0.59 -17.12
N ALA A 18 25.21 0.71 -16.93
CA ALA A 18 24.55 1.19 -15.72
C ALA A 18 23.10 0.67 -15.73
N PRO A 19 22.68 -0.14 -14.74
CA PRO A 19 21.28 -0.56 -14.66
C PRO A 19 20.42 0.68 -14.46
N LEU A 20 19.46 0.91 -15.36
CA LEU A 20 18.35 1.82 -15.10
C LEU A 20 17.58 1.24 -13.91
N ALA A 21 17.88 1.73 -12.70
CA ALA A 21 17.08 1.45 -11.54
C ALA A 21 15.68 1.99 -11.80
N ALA A 22 14.74 1.09 -12.11
CA ALA A 22 13.33 1.43 -12.18
C ALA A 22 12.95 2.06 -10.84
N ARG A 23 12.57 3.34 -10.86
CA ARG A 23 12.09 4.01 -9.65
C ARG A 23 10.75 3.40 -9.30
N ALA A 24 10.77 2.47 -8.35
CA ALA A 24 9.57 1.99 -7.69
C ALA A 24 8.78 3.22 -7.24
N THR A 25 7.58 3.35 -7.77
CA THR A 25 6.72 4.47 -7.38
C THR A 25 6.24 4.16 -5.98
N GLU A 26 6.74 4.89 -4.99
CA GLU A 26 6.45 4.66 -3.58
C GLU A 26 4.94 4.61 -3.35
N ALA A 27 4.47 3.50 -2.77
CA ALA A 27 3.05 3.31 -2.48
C ALA A 27 2.66 4.25 -1.33
N LEU A 28 1.51 4.91 -1.46
CA LEU A 28 0.94 5.72 -0.40
C LEU A 28 0.18 4.80 0.54
N GLU A 29 0.80 4.48 1.68
CA GLU A 29 0.16 3.69 2.73
C GLU A 29 -0.70 4.57 3.62
N ILE A 30 -1.96 4.16 3.82
CA ILE A 30 -2.93 4.89 4.64
C ILE A 30 -3.56 3.88 5.60
N PRO A 31 -3.54 4.10 6.92
CA PRO A 31 -4.26 3.25 7.83
C PRO A 31 -5.77 3.36 7.59
N LEU A 32 -6.50 2.27 7.81
CA LEU A 32 -7.95 2.24 7.68
C LEU A 32 -8.62 3.29 8.59
N GLY A 33 -9.51 4.10 8.03
CA GLY A 33 -10.13 5.24 8.71
C GLY A 33 -9.22 6.46 8.83
N GLY A 34 -7.96 6.33 8.43
CA GLY A 34 -6.98 7.41 8.41
C GLY A 34 -7.07 8.27 7.15
N ALA A 35 -6.37 9.39 7.21
CA ALA A 35 -6.25 10.32 6.11
C ALA A 35 -4.82 10.86 6.01
N THR A 36 -4.34 11.05 4.78
CA THR A 36 -3.03 11.63 4.52
C THR A 36 -3.18 12.83 3.60
N LEU A 37 -2.62 13.96 4.02
CA LEU A 37 -2.56 15.17 3.22
C LEU A 37 -1.40 15.06 2.24
N LEU A 38 -1.70 15.22 0.95
CA LEU A 38 -0.72 15.15 -0.12
C LEU A 38 -0.54 16.53 -0.79
N PRO A 39 0.62 17.19 -0.56
CA PRO A 39 0.93 18.44 -1.25
C PRO A 39 1.28 18.18 -2.71
N MET A 40 0.87 19.08 -3.59
CA MET A 40 1.02 18.95 -5.04
C MET A 40 1.93 20.03 -5.62
N ARG A 41 2.76 19.61 -6.59
CA ARG A 41 3.65 20.52 -7.32
C ARG A 41 2.93 21.41 -8.34
N GLY A 42 1.69 21.11 -8.70
CA GLY A 42 0.87 21.88 -9.64
C GLY A 42 -0.55 22.08 -9.13
N VAL A 43 -1.35 22.83 -9.89
CA VAL A 43 -2.77 23.05 -9.57
C VAL A 43 -3.57 21.84 -10.02
N ALA A 44 -4.21 21.13 -9.09
CA ALA A 44 -5.08 20.02 -9.43
C ALA A 44 -6.37 20.51 -10.06
N ARG A 45 -6.72 19.92 -11.19
CA ARG A 45 -7.98 20.17 -11.88
C ARG A 45 -8.94 19.00 -11.75
N SER A 46 -8.40 17.78 -11.79
CA SER A 46 -9.18 16.54 -11.69
C SER A 46 -8.42 15.50 -10.88
N VAL A 47 -9.15 14.70 -10.12
CA VAL A 47 -8.63 13.56 -9.37
C VAL A 47 -9.40 12.32 -9.78
N VAL A 48 -8.68 11.24 -10.07
CA VAL A 48 -9.22 9.94 -10.45
C VAL A 48 -8.74 8.91 -9.44
N VAL A 49 -9.71 8.20 -8.86
CA VAL A 49 -9.44 7.05 -7.99
C VAL A 49 -9.94 5.80 -8.70
N GLY A 50 -9.07 4.79 -8.81
CA GLY A 50 -9.40 3.54 -9.50
C GLY A 50 -10.59 2.81 -8.86
N ASN A 51 -10.59 2.71 -7.53
CA ASN A 51 -11.69 2.15 -6.75
C ASN A 51 -12.04 3.05 -5.54
N PRO A 52 -13.17 3.80 -5.58
CA PRO A 52 -13.60 4.69 -4.49
C PRO A 52 -14.17 3.97 -3.26
N ALA A 53 -14.38 2.65 -3.33
CA ALA A 53 -14.76 1.85 -2.17
C ALA A 53 -13.56 1.58 -1.24
N ILE A 54 -12.33 1.59 -1.78
CA ILE A 54 -11.08 1.35 -1.03
C ILE A 54 -10.55 2.66 -0.44
N ALA A 55 -10.41 3.70 -1.26
CA ALA A 55 -9.94 5.01 -0.82
C ALA A 55 -10.75 6.12 -1.48
N ASP A 56 -10.84 7.28 -0.85
CA ASP A 56 -11.55 8.45 -1.37
C ASP A 56 -10.68 9.70 -1.23
N VAL A 57 -10.98 10.76 -1.96
CA VAL A 57 -10.15 11.96 -2.00
C VAL A 57 -10.99 13.21 -1.97
N THR A 58 -10.58 14.17 -1.14
CA THR A 58 -11.14 15.52 -1.13
C THR A 58 -10.08 16.52 -1.57
N VAL A 59 -10.49 17.49 -2.37
CA VAL A 59 -9.63 18.61 -2.80
C VAL A 59 -9.80 19.75 -1.81
N ASP A 60 -8.86 19.89 -0.88
CA ASP A 60 -8.90 20.95 0.14
C ASP A 60 -8.45 22.31 -0.41
N GLY A 61 -7.66 22.30 -1.49
CA GLY A 61 -7.19 23.51 -2.14
C GLY A 61 -6.53 23.25 -3.49
N PRO A 62 -6.07 24.30 -4.20
CA PRO A 62 -5.51 24.17 -5.54
C PRO A 62 -4.28 23.24 -5.60
N ARG A 63 -3.51 23.15 -4.51
CA ARG A 63 -2.26 22.38 -4.43
C ARG A 63 -2.24 21.38 -3.26
N THR A 64 -3.39 21.11 -2.66
CA THR A 64 -3.51 20.19 -1.52
C THR A 64 -4.73 19.30 -1.70
N ILE A 65 -4.53 17.99 -1.59
CA ILE A 65 -5.60 17.00 -1.51
C ILE A 65 -5.43 16.18 -0.23
N THR A 66 -6.54 15.72 0.32
CA THR A 66 -6.54 14.75 1.41
C THR A 66 -7.10 13.43 0.89
N VAL A 67 -6.32 12.36 1.08
CA VAL A 67 -6.67 10.99 0.69
C VAL A 67 -7.12 10.23 1.94
N PHE A 68 -8.28 9.60 1.89
CA PHE A 68 -8.90 8.85 2.97
C PHE A 68 -8.89 7.34 2.69
N GLY A 69 -8.48 6.54 3.66
CA GLY A 69 -8.56 5.08 3.60
C GLY A 69 -9.92 4.58 4.10
N LYS A 70 -10.76 4.04 3.23
CA LYS A 70 -12.13 3.59 3.58
C LYS A 70 -12.24 2.10 3.84
N ALA A 71 -11.55 1.29 3.06
CA ALA A 71 -11.55 -0.16 3.20
C ALA A 71 -10.17 -0.73 2.89
N PRO A 72 -9.74 -1.81 3.55
CA PRO A 72 -8.43 -2.40 3.30
C PRO A 72 -8.30 -2.90 1.85
N GLY A 73 -7.14 -2.63 1.24
CA GLY A 73 -6.86 -3.04 -0.14
C GLY A 73 -5.96 -2.09 -0.90
N GLY A 74 -5.59 -2.47 -2.11
CA GLY A 74 -4.82 -1.63 -3.04
C GLY A 74 -5.72 -0.97 -4.07
N THR A 75 -5.52 0.32 -4.31
CA THR A 75 -6.17 1.11 -5.36
C THR A 75 -5.17 2.05 -6.02
N THR A 76 -5.59 2.79 -7.04
CA THR A 76 -4.73 3.74 -7.76
C THR A 76 -5.30 5.15 -7.63
N LEU A 77 -4.40 6.12 -7.46
CA LEU A 77 -4.70 7.53 -7.45
C LEU A 77 -3.97 8.21 -8.60
N ALA A 78 -4.70 9.00 -9.40
CA ALA A 78 -4.12 9.90 -10.39
C ALA A 78 -4.70 11.31 -10.23
N VAL A 79 -3.83 12.31 -10.28
CA VAL A 79 -4.20 13.72 -10.24
C VAL A 79 -3.73 14.39 -11.51
N LEU A 80 -4.62 15.15 -12.14
CA LEU A 80 -4.43 15.76 -13.45
C LEU A 80 -4.48 17.29 -13.35
N ASP A 81 -3.71 17.96 -14.19
CA ASP A 81 -3.80 19.40 -14.42
C ASP A 81 -4.91 19.77 -15.43
N ALA A 82 -5.04 21.06 -15.72
CA ALA A 82 -6.05 21.57 -16.65
C ALA A 82 -5.82 21.15 -18.13
N GLY A 83 -4.60 20.79 -18.50
CA GLY A 83 -4.23 20.30 -19.83
C GLY A 83 -4.31 18.77 -19.96
N GLY A 84 -4.74 18.05 -18.91
CA GLY A 84 -4.77 16.58 -18.88
C GLY A 84 -3.41 15.95 -18.58
N GLY A 85 -2.41 16.75 -18.19
CA GLY A 85 -1.12 16.25 -17.73
C GLY A 85 -1.22 15.62 -16.34
N VAL A 86 -0.53 14.49 -16.13
CA VAL A 86 -0.49 13.79 -14.84
C VAL A 86 0.46 14.50 -13.89
N LEU A 87 -0.10 15.11 -12.84
CA LEU A 87 0.66 15.75 -11.76
C LEU A 87 1.19 14.73 -10.76
N VAL A 88 0.34 13.75 -10.40
CA VAL A 88 0.66 12.69 -9.43
C VAL A 88 -0.01 11.41 -9.90
N GLN A 89 0.72 10.30 -9.87
CA GLN A 89 0.15 8.96 -10.05
C GLN A 89 0.83 8.00 -9.08
N ARG A 90 0.05 7.42 -8.16
CA ARG A 90 0.56 6.57 -7.09
C ARG A 90 -0.40 5.40 -6.84
N GLN A 91 0.15 4.28 -6.39
CA GLN A 91 -0.65 3.22 -5.79
C GLN A 91 -0.98 3.62 -4.36
N VAL A 92 -2.24 3.50 -3.96
CA VAL A 92 -2.71 3.74 -2.60
C VAL A 92 -2.98 2.38 -1.98
N VAL A 93 -2.39 2.11 -0.81
CA VAL A 93 -2.58 0.87 -0.07
C VAL A 93 -3.21 1.23 1.27
N VAL A 94 -4.45 0.78 1.47
CA VAL A 94 -5.16 0.95 2.73
C VAL A 94 -4.86 -0.25 3.62
N LEU A 95 -4.16 0.01 4.71
CA LEU A 95 -3.79 -1.00 5.70
C LEU A 95 -4.99 -1.26 6.61
N ALA A 96 -5.30 -2.53 6.85
CA ALA A 96 -6.37 -2.90 7.80
C ALA A 96 -6.02 -2.58 9.26
N GLY A 97 -4.74 -2.31 9.54
CA GLY A 97 -4.22 -1.93 10.84
C GLY A 97 -3.31 -0.70 10.76
N GLY A 98 -3.00 -0.10 11.91
CA GLY A 98 -2.08 1.02 12.05
C GLY A 98 -0.62 0.59 12.25
N GLU A 99 0.22 1.56 12.62
CA GLU A 99 1.67 1.38 12.77
C GLU A 99 2.05 0.35 13.86
N THR A 100 1.19 0.19 14.87
CA THR A 100 1.36 -0.76 15.99
C THR A 100 0.51 -2.03 15.80
N SER A 101 -0.04 -2.25 14.60
CA SER A 101 -0.87 -3.42 14.33
C SER A 101 -0.07 -4.67 14.03
N VAL A 102 -0.55 -5.80 14.56
CA VAL A 102 -0.03 -7.14 14.33
C VAL A 102 -1.16 -8.04 13.84
N THR A 103 -0.86 -8.87 12.83
CA THR A 103 -1.81 -9.91 12.39
C THR A 103 -1.60 -11.19 13.18
N LEU A 104 -2.54 -11.53 14.05
CA LEU A 104 -2.58 -12.79 14.78
C LEU A 104 -3.30 -13.85 13.95
N ARG A 105 -2.69 -15.02 13.81
CA ARG A 105 -3.33 -16.21 13.22
C ARG A 105 -3.47 -17.29 14.28
N TYR A 106 -4.70 -17.54 14.72
CA TYR A 106 -5.01 -18.63 15.64
C TYR A 106 -4.98 -19.97 14.89
N GLY A 107 -4.43 -21.01 15.50
CA GLY A 107 -4.60 -22.40 15.04
C GLY A 107 -5.75 -23.05 15.81
N THR A 108 -6.62 -23.82 15.15
CA THR A 108 -7.67 -24.57 15.84
C THR A 108 -7.14 -25.93 16.26
N GLY A 109 -6.86 -26.11 17.55
CA GLY A 109 -6.56 -27.41 18.16
C GLY A 109 -5.09 -27.84 18.16
N LYS A 110 -4.82 -29.06 18.64
CA LYS A 110 -3.47 -29.65 18.87
C LYS A 110 -2.68 -29.97 17.58
N THR A 111 -3.09 -29.44 16.44
CA THR A 111 -2.51 -29.73 15.13
C THR A 111 -2.35 -28.43 14.34
N TRP A 112 -1.20 -28.28 13.68
CA TRP A 112 -0.81 -27.13 12.87
C TRP A 112 -1.56 -27.11 11.53
N VAL A 113 -2.89 -27.08 11.59
CA VAL A 113 -3.73 -26.90 10.38
C VAL A 113 -3.93 -25.40 10.18
N PRO A 114 -3.49 -24.81 9.06
CA PRO A 114 -3.80 -23.43 8.73
C PRO A 114 -5.31 -23.30 8.47
N GLY A 115 -6.06 -22.76 9.43
CA GLY A 115 -7.51 -22.62 9.32
C GLY A 115 -8.23 -21.91 10.46
N GLY A 116 -7.52 -21.41 11.49
CA GLY A 116 -8.16 -20.64 12.54
C GLY A 116 -8.35 -19.17 12.19
N ALA A 117 -8.99 -18.44 13.11
CA ALA A 117 -9.32 -17.03 12.92
C ALA A 117 -8.04 -16.18 12.74
N THR A 118 -8.08 -15.22 11.82
CA THR A 118 -7.09 -14.16 11.72
C THR A 118 -7.70 -12.86 12.22
N ALA A 119 -6.98 -12.20 13.13
CA ALA A 119 -7.37 -10.93 13.71
C ALA A 119 -6.21 -9.94 13.61
N ILE A 120 -6.52 -8.70 13.31
CA ILE A 120 -5.55 -7.60 13.35
C ILE A 120 -5.78 -6.87 14.67
N VAL A 121 -4.72 -6.74 15.46
CA VAL A 121 -4.74 -6.14 16.80
C VAL A 121 -3.67 -5.07 16.90
N ASP A 122 -3.96 -3.97 17.57
CA ASP A 122 -2.98 -2.97 17.97
C ASP A 122 -2.39 -3.37 19.31
N CYS A 123 -1.08 -3.59 19.35
CA CYS A 123 -0.38 -4.01 20.55
C CYS A 123 0.44 -2.85 21.13
N GLY A 124 0.17 -2.51 22.39
CA GLY A 124 1.04 -1.71 23.23
C GLY A 124 2.00 -2.59 24.05
N PRO A 125 2.84 -2.00 24.91
CA PRO A 125 3.85 -2.73 25.68
C PRO A 125 3.28 -3.74 26.69
N THR A 126 2.00 -3.60 27.09
CA THR A 126 1.38 -4.41 28.14
C THR A 126 0.08 -5.10 27.72
N ALA A 127 -0.51 -4.74 26.58
CA ALA A 127 -1.79 -5.29 26.12
C ALA A 127 -2.01 -5.09 24.61
N CYS A 128 -2.87 -5.92 24.03
CA CYS A 128 -3.33 -5.77 22.64
C CYS A 128 -4.85 -5.56 22.60
N ALA A 129 -5.32 -4.67 21.72
CA ALA A 129 -6.73 -4.38 21.46
C ALA A 129 -7.03 -4.60 19.96
N PRO A 130 -8.28 -4.85 19.54
CA PRO A 130 -8.60 -4.98 18.10
C PRO A 130 -8.27 -3.69 17.33
N ALA A 131 -7.52 -3.80 16.23
CA ALA A 131 -6.92 -2.66 15.51
C ALA A 131 -7.90 -1.80 14.71
N ASN A 132 -9.12 -2.28 14.50
CA ASN A 132 -10.21 -1.49 13.96
C ASN A 132 -11.53 -2.24 14.13
N THR A 133 -12.57 -1.53 14.59
CA THR A 133 -13.93 -2.07 14.73
C THR A 133 -14.73 -1.75 13.48
N LEU A 134 -14.37 -2.33 12.33
CA LEU A 134 -15.31 -2.33 11.21
C LEU A 134 -16.57 -3.07 11.67
N ALA A 135 -17.72 -2.40 11.57
CA ALA A 135 -19.03 -2.94 11.91
C ALA A 135 -19.46 -4.15 11.06
N GLY A 136 -18.65 -4.52 10.06
CA GLY A 136 -18.72 -5.80 9.37
C GLY A 136 -17.52 -6.64 9.74
N GLU A 137 -17.80 -7.85 10.25
CA GLU A 137 -16.97 -9.06 10.23
C GLU A 137 -15.56 -8.88 9.63
N SER A 138 -14.49 -9.16 10.40
CA SER A 138 -13.10 -9.16 9.92
C SER A 138 -13.03 -9.63 8.45
N PRO A 139 -12.45 -8.86 7.50
CA PRO A 139 -12.39 -9.24 6.09
C PRO A 139 -11.60 -10.55 5.87
N TYR A 140 -10.92 -11.05 6.91
CA TYR A 140 -10.23 -12.32 6.91
C TYR A 140 -10.89 -13.40 7.77
N LYS A 141 -12.15 -13.23 8.21
CA LYS A 141 -12.89 -14.37 8.79
C LYS A 141 -12.92 -15.50 7.78
N ALA A 142 -12.19 -16.56 8.08
CA ALA A 142 -12.39 -17.85 7.44
C ALA A 142 -13.88 -18.19 7.62
N LYS A 143 -14.61 -18.37 6.50
CA LYS A 143 -15.96 -18.94 6.53
C LYS A 143 -15.90 -20.20 7.40
N GLY A 144 -16.76 -20.25 8.42
CA GLY A 144 -16.81 -21.37 9.36
C GLY A 144 -16.78 -22.70 8.61
N VAL A 145 -15.75 -23.50 8.86
CA VAL A 145 -15.71 -24.90 8.46
C VAL A 145 -16.87 -25.57 9.20
N GLY A 146 -17.88 -26.02 8.47
CA GLY A 146 -18.98 -26.81 9.01
C GLY A 146 -18.47 -28.07 9.70
N PRO A 147 -19.26 -28.68 10.60
CA PRO A 147 -18.81 -29.84 11.36
C PRO A 147 -18.36 -30.95 10.41
N ALA A 148 -17.20 -31.55 10.71
CA ALA A 148 -16.62 -32.64 9.95
C ALA A 148 -17.63 -33.82 9.83
N PRO A 149 -17.70 -34.49 8.67
CA PRO A 149 -18.49 -35.71 8.54
C PRO A 149 -17.94 -36.79 9.48
N ARG A 150 -18.86 -37.52 10.15
CA ARG A 150 -18.56 -38.58 11.12
C ARG A 150 -17.97 -39.81 10.46
#